data_AF-A1ZCP8-F1
#
_entry.id   AF-A1ZCP8-F1
#
_cell.length_a   1.000
_cell.length_b   1.000
_cell.length_c   1.000
_cell.angle_alpha   90.00
_cell.angle_beta   90.00
_cell.angle_gamma   90.00
#
_symmetry.space_group_name_H-M   'P 1'
#
loop_
_entity.id
_entity.type
_entity.pdbx_description
1 polymer ?
#
loop_
_entity_poly.entity_id
_entity_poly.type
_entity_poly.pdbx_seq_one_letter_code
_entity_poly.pdbx_strand_id
1 'polypeptide(L)'
;MRYFDKTYQQSLEYLWQHRATLKKHLPSDSAEAAFVLAMGFPELLRFEAMQNKMETLFLELLYVKNGAAYANFSVGRFQMKPSFAETLEKYAKTYIPKAIPQVYLYQASSIKDVRRERVKRLNQLSWQLRYLYTLYQALNYRYSQQKFSSNAHKLRFFAAAYNYGFLSKSKKIQQWTQVKAFPHGRNHIGKQHNYTIIALDFFKYEALKLTKQ
;
A
#
# COMPACT_ATOMS: atom_id res chain seq x y z
N MET A 1 -18.43 13.04 -6.08
CA MET A 1 -17.45 13.97 -5.48
C MET A 1 -16.08 13.35 -5.67
N ARG A 2 -15.21 13.91 -6.51
CA ARG A 2 -13.84 13.42 -6.66
C ARG A 2 -13.02 14.07 -5.54
N TYR A 3 -12.38 13.24 -4.72
CA TYR A 3 -11.67 13.73 -3.54
C TYR A 3 -10.37 14.39 -3.98
N PHE A 4 -10.10 15.61 -3.50
CA PHE A 4 -8.87 16.35 -3.81
C PHE A 4 -8.65 16.56 -5.34
N ASP A 5 -9.63 17.14 -6.03
CA ASP A 5 -9.76 17.18 -7.50
C ASP A 5 -8.42 17.27 -8.29
N LYS A 6 -7.55 18.24 -7.98
CA LYS A 6 -6.25 18.39 -8.66
C LYS A 6 -5.29 17.21 -8.39
N THR A 7 -5.11 16.80 -7.14
CA THR A 7 -4.20 15.70 -6.81
C THR A 7 -4.73 14.35 -7.27
N TYR A 8 -6.06 14.21 -7.39
CA TYR A 8 -6.68 13.04 -8.01
C TYR A 8 -6.30 12.91 -9.49
N GLN A 9 -6.44 13.99 -10.27
CA GLN A 9 -6.04 13.97 -11.69
C GLN A 9 -4.54 13.69 -11.85
N GLN A 10 -3.68 14.35 -11.07
CA GLN A 10 -2.23 14.10 -11.09
C GLN A 10 -1.88 12.65 -10.76
N SER A 11 -2.56 12.06 -9.77
CA SER A 11 -2.38 10.64 -9.42
C SER A 11 -2.83 9.71 -10.55
N LEU A 12 -3.92 10.04 -11.26
CA LEU A 12 -4.36 9.27 -12.43
C LEU A 12 -3.36 9.39 -13.59
N GLU A 13 -2.91 10.59 -13.92
CA GLU A 13 -1.91 10.84 -14.97
C GLU A 13 -0.63 10.05 -14.70
N TYR A 14 -0.13 10.07 -13.46
CA TYR A 14 1.01 9.28 -13.05
C TYR A 14 0.81 7.78 -13.32
N LEU A 15 -0.35 7.23 -12.96
CA LEU A 15 -0.67 5.82 -13.19
C LEU A 15 -0.78 5.48 -14.67
N TRP A 16 -1.36 6.36 -15.50
CA TRP A 16 -1.42 6.20 -16.95
C TRP A 16 -0.03 6.19 -17.59
N GLN A 17 0.84 7.12 -17.21
CA GLN A 17 2.24 7.16 -17.67
C GLN A 17 3.01 5.88 -17.32
N HIS A 18 2.66 5.23 -16.21
CA HIS A 18 3.32 4.01 -15.73
C HIS A 18 2.52 2.73 -16.00
N ARG A 19 1.52 2.76 -16.90
CA ARG A 19 0.62 1.63 -17.17
C ARG A 19 1.36 0.34 -17.52
N ALA A 20 2.46 0.42 -18.28
CA ALA A 20 3.29 -0.75 -18.59
C ALA A 20 3.87 -1.42 -17.32
N THR A 21 4.33 -0.61 -16.36
CA THR A 21 4.82 -1.09 -15.06
C THR A 21 3.68 -1.70 -14.23
N LEU A 22 2.48 -1.11 -14.26
CA LEU A 22 1.29 -1.68 -13.62
C LEU A 22 1.00 -3.08 -14.15
N LYS A 23 0.88 -3.23 -15.48
CA LYS A 23 0.61 -4.51 -16.15
C LYS A 23 1.67 -5.58 -15.85
N LYS A 24 2.94 -5.19 -15.74
CA LYS A 24 4.04 -6.11 -15.48
C LYS A 24 4.08 -6.66 -14.04
N HIS A 25 3.60 -5.89 -13.06
CA HIS A 25 3.81 -6.19 -11.63
C HIS A 25 2.55 -6.42 -10.81
N LEU A 26 1.38 -6.07 -11.35
CA LEU A 26 0.08 -6.48 -10.81
C LEU A 26 -0.34 -7.85 -11.36
N PRO A 27 -1.35 -8.50 -10.74
CA PRO A 27 -1.97 -9.72 -11.26
C PRO A 27 -2.37 -9.63 -12.74
N SER A 28 -2.35 -10.75 -13.45
CA SER A 28 -2.76 -10.81 -14.86
C SER A 28 -4.26 -10.60 -15.04
N ASP A 29 -5.08 -10.99 -14.05
CA ASP A 29 -6.51 -10.71 -14.01
C ASP A 29 -6.75 -9.21 -13.76
N SER A 30 -7.44 -8.55 -14.70
CA SER A 30 -7.64 -7.09 -14.65
C SER A 30 -8.49 -6.64 -13.46
N ALA A 31 -9.44 -7.45 -12.99
CA ALA A 31 -10.28 -7.10 -11.85
C ALA A 31 -9.51 -7.22 -10.53
N GLU A 32 -8.68 -8.26 -10.39
CA GLU A 32 -7.77 -8.44 -9.27
C GLU A 32 -6.69 -7.34 -9.26
N ALA A 33 -6.09 -7.03 -10.40
CA ALA A 33 -5.14 -5.91 -10.53
C ALA A 33 -5.78 -4.58 -10.13
N ALA A 34 -7.01 -4.31 -10.58
CA ALA A 34 -7.76 -3.11 -10.22
C ALA A 34 -7.99 -3.05 -8.70
N PHE A 35 -8.34 -4.19 -8.10
CA PHE A 35 -8.55 -4.30 -6.66
C PHE A 35 -7.25 -4.01 -5.89
N VAL A 36 -6.15 -4.66 -6.26
CA VAL A 36 -4.83 -4.49 -5.63
C VAL A 36 -4.41 -3.02 -5.70
N LEU A 37 -4.48 -2.41 -6.89
CA LEU A 37 -4.10 -1.01 -7.08
C LEU A 37 -4.96 -0.06 -6.23
N ALA A 38 -6.27 -0.31 -6.17
CA ALA A 38 -7.20 0.50 -5.41
C ALA A 38 -6.95 0.48 -3.90
N MET A 39 -6.43 -0.62 -3.34
CA MET A 39 -6.08 -0.68 -1.91
C MET A 39 -5.10 0.41 -1.49
N GLY A 40 -4.17 0.78 -2.38
CA GLY A 40 -3.12 1.76 -2.09
C GLY A 40 -3.35 3.15 -2.71
N PHE A 41 -4.33 3.31 -3.62
CA PHE A 41 -4.56 4.55 -4.36
C PHE A 41 -4.65 5.81 -3.48
N PRO A 42 -5.32 5.83 -2.31
CA PRO A 42 -5.37 7.04 -1.50
C PRO A 42 -3.99 7.55 -1.09
N GLU A 43 -2.96 6.70 -1.01
CA GLU A 43 -1.60 7.16 -0.71
C GLU A 43 -0.97 8.01 -1.81
N LEU A 44 -1.38 7.81 -3.07
CA LEU A 44 -0.95 8.66 -4.19
C LEU A 44 -1.47 10.09 -4.00
N LEU A 45 -2.72 10.23 -3.56
CA LEU A 45 -3.30 11.54 -3.24
C LEU A 45 -2.55 12.24 -2.11
N ARG A 46 -2.13 11.47 -1.09
CA ARG A 46 -1.37 11.99 0.06
C ARG A 46 0.04 12.40 -0.35
N PHE A 47 0.70 11.61 -1.21
CA PHE A 47 2.05 11.89 -1.68
C PHE A 47 2.15 13.20 -2.45
N GLU A 48 1.18 13.48 -3.33
CA GLU A 48 1.15 14.76 -4.07
C GLU A 48 0.87 15.96 -3.13
N ALA A 49 0.22 15.73 -1.99
CA ALA A 49 -0.06 16.76 -1.00
C ALA A 49 1.05 16.98 0.06
N MET A 50 1.98 16.03 0.20
CA MET A 50 3.02 16.03 1.25
C MET A 50 4.41 15.82 0.62
N GLN A 51 5.24 16.86 0.50
CA GLN A 51 6.64 16.70 0.09
C GLN A 51 7.63 17.40 1.02
N ASN A 52 8.23 16.59 1.91
CA ASN A 52 9.50 16.87 2.58
C ASN A 52 10.52 15.75 2.26
N LYS A 53 11.12 15.79 1.06
CA LYS A 53 12.04 14.73 0.58
C LYS A 53 13.32 14.61 1.43
N MET A 54 13.81 15.72 1.98
CA MET A 54 15.04 15.76 2.79
C MET A 54 14.87 15.02 4.13
N GLU A 55 13.74 15.22 4.81
CA GLU A 55 13.44 14.53 6.07
C GLU A 55 13.37 13.02 5.87
N THR A 56 12.75 12.58 4.76
CA THR A 56 12.66 11.17 4.41
C THR A 56 14.04 10.55 4.19
N LEU A 57 14.94 11.22 3.45
CA LEU A 57 16.29 10.73 3.20
C LEU A 57 17.10 10.54 4.49
N PHE A 58 16.96 11.46 5.45
CA PHE A 58 17.63 11.34 6.74
C PHE A 58 17.12 10.11 7.53
N LEU A 59 15.80 9.88 7.55
CA LEU A 59 15.19 8.73 8.21
C LEU A 59 15.57 7.40 7.54
N GLU A 60 15.71 7.38 6.21
CA GLU A 60 16.24 6.23 5.47
C GLU A 60 17.66 5.87 5.92
N LEU A 61 18.55 6.86 6.07
CA LEU A 61 19.91 6.65 6.54
C LEU A 61 19.93 6.11 7.98
N LEU A 62 19.10 6.68 8.87
CA LEU A 62 18.98 6.22 10.24
C LEU A 62 18.45 4.78 10.31
N TYR A 63 17.46 4.42 9.49
CA TYR A 63 16.96 3.05 9.42
C TYR A 63 18.01 2.06 8.92
N VAL A 64 18.75 2.39 7.87
CA VAL A 64 19.81 1.52 7.36
C VAL A 64 20.89 1.29 8.42
N LYS A 65 21.30 2.36 9.14
CA LYS A 65 22.35 2.27 10.17
C LYS A 65 21.87 1.60 11.45
N ASN A 66 20.71 2.02 11.96
CA ASN A 66 20.27 1.74 13.33
C ASN A 66 19.07 0.77 13.41
N GLY A 67 18.46 0.42 12.27
CA GLY A 67 17.45 -0.63 12.18
C GLY A 67 16.05 -0.22 12.59
N ALA A 68 15.28 -1.18 13.11
CA ALA A 68 13.83 -1.12 13.23
C ALA A 68 13.31 0.04 14.10
N ALA A 69 14.13 0.54 15.04
CA ALA A 69 13.81 1.72 15.85
C ALA A 69 13.51 2.96 15.00
N TYR A 70 14.07 3.05 13.79
CA TYR A 70 13.89 4.15 12.85
C TYR A 70 13.01 3.77 11.64
N ALA A 71 12.29 2.65 11.70
CA ALA A 71 11.54 2.12 10.55
C ALA A 71 10.14 2.73 10.35
N ASN A 72 9.76 3.72 11.17
CA ASN A 72 8.39 4.25 11.25
C ASN A 72 8.16 5.55 10.47
N PHE A 73 8.63 5.58 9.22
CA PHE A 73 8.42 6.67 8.27
C PHE A 73 7.92 6.12 6.93
N SER A 74 7.29 6.95 6.11
CA SER A 74 6.66 6.51 4.86
C SER A 74 7.56 6.80 3.67
N VAL A 75 7.67 5.85 2.73
CA VAL A 75 8.58 5.93 1.58
C VAL A 75 7.83 5.76 0.26
N GLY A 76 8.25 6.54 -0.74
CA GLY A 76 7.71 6.51 -2.10
C GLY A 76 6.23 6.87 -2.19
N ARG A 77 5.63 6.69 -3.38
CA ARG A 77 4.27 7.16 -3.66
C ARG A 77 3.17 6.42 -2.92
N PHE A 78 3.33 5.12 -2.73
CA PHE A 78 2.41 4.34 -1.90
C PHE A 78 2.64 4.53 -0.39
N GLN A 79 3.60 5.38 0.03
CA GLN A 79 3.80 5.74 1.43
C GLN A 79 3.97 4.54 2.37
N MET A 80 4.69 3.51 1.91
CA MET A 80 4.92 2.28 2.67
C MET A 80 6.01 2.51 3.73
N LYS A 81 5.79 1.97 4.94
CA LYS A 81 6.80 2.01 6.00
C LYS A 81 7.79 0.85 5.89
N PRO A 82 9.09 1.05 6.18
CA PRO A 82 10.03 -0.08 6.30
C PRO A 82 9.56 -1.12 7.33
N SER A 83 8.97 -0.70 8.45
CA SER A 83 8.41 -1.62 9.45
C SER A 83 7.23 -2.45 8.92
N PHE A 84 6.41 -1.86 8.04
CA PHE A 84 5.36 -2.58 7.33
C PHE A 84 5.96 -3.65 6.40
N ALA A 85 6.96 -3.28 5.60
CA ALA A 85 7.62 -4.20 4.67
C ALA A 85 8.31 -5.36 5.39
N GLU A 86 9.07 -5.10 6.46
CA GLU A 86 9.66 -6.15 7.32
C GLU A 86 8.60 -7.13 7.84
N THR A 87 7.49 -6.60 8.33
CA THR A 87 6.39 -7.39 8.88
C THR A 87 5.74 -8.25 7.80
N LEU A 88 5.49 -7.67 6.62
CA LEU A 88 4.88 -8.37 5.48
C LEU A 88 5.80 -9.44 4.89
N GLU A 89 7.10 -9.17 4.79
CA GLU A 89 8.10 -10.15 4.34
C GLU A 89 8.17 -11.35 5.28
N LYS A 90 8.25 -11.10 6.60
CA LYS A 90 8.23 -12.16 7.60
C LYS A 90 6.94 -12.96 7.51
N TYR A 91 5.79 -12.29 7.41
CA TYR A 91 4.50 -12.95 7.26
C TYR A 91 4.44 -13.80 6.00
N ALA A 92 4.87 -13.25 4.86
CA ALA A 92 4.84 -13.91 3.58
C ALA A 92 5.73 -15.16 3.56
N LYS A 93 6.94 -15.06 4.11
CA LYS A 93 7.85 -16.19 4.27
C LYS A 93 7.24 -17.32 5.10
N THR A 94 6.53 -17.00 6.18
CA THR A 94 5.94 -18.00 7.08
C THR A 94 4.66 -18.62 6.52
N TYR A 95 3.74 -17.82 6.00
CA TYR A 95 2.35 -18.25 5.77
C TYR A 95 1.98 -18.41 4.29
N ILE A 96 2.66 -17.71 3.39
CA ILE A 96 2.42 -17.79 1.95
C ILE A 96 3.74 -17.92 1.15
N PRO A 97 4.64 -18.87 1.49
CA PRO A 97 5.99 -18.94 0.91
C PRO A 97 5.99 -19.15 -0.61
N LYS A 98 4.95 -19.77 -1.17
CA LYS A 98 4.82 -20.02 -2.62
C LYS A 98 4.14 -18.86 -3.37
N ALA A 99 3.73 -17.80 -2.69
CA ALA A 99 3.14 -16.63 -3.32
C ALA A 99 4.15 -15.92 -4.24
N ILE A 100 3.66 -15.47 -5.39
CA ILE A 100 4.44 -14.62 -6.31
C ILE A 100 3.84 -13.21 -6.22
N PRO A 101 4.65 -12.18 -5.94
CA PRO A 101 6.11 -12.17 -5.83
C PRO A 101 6.64 -12.58 -4.44
N GLN A 102 7.83 -13.20 -4.40
CA GLN A 102 8.53 -13.53 -3.15
C GLN A 102 9.34 -12.33 -2.63
N VAL A 103 8.65 -11.33 -2.05
CA VAL A 103 9.27 -10.07 -1.57
C VAL A 103 10.27 -10.24 -0.44
N TYR A 104 10.26 -11.39 0.24
CA TYR A 104 11.15 -11.72 1.37
C TYR A 104 12.51 -12.27 0.93
N LEU A 105 12.72 -12.51 -0.37
CA LEU A 105 14.02 -12.93 -0.90
C LEU A 105 14.91 -11.71 -1.13
N TYR A 106 16.14 -11.79 -0.64
CA TYR A 106 17.19 -10.78 -0.77
C TYR A 106 18.46 -11.45 -1.29
N GLN A 107 19.21 -10.74 -2.13
CA GLN A 107 20.56 -11.17 -2.54
C GLN A 107 21.63 -10.67 -1.56
N ALA A 108 21.27 -9.76 -0.65
CA ALA A 108 22.15 -9.17 0.33
C ALA A 108 22.66 -10.18 1.37
N SER A 109 23.95 -10.05 1.73
CA SER A 109 24.64 -10.89 2.70
C SER A 109 24.62 -10.37 4.13
N SER A 110 24.34 -9.07 4.34
CA SER A 110 24.25 -8.45 5.66
C SER A 110 22.88 -7.85 5.95
N ILE A 111 22.50 -7.76 7.23
CA ILE A 111 21.23 -7.11 7.63
C ILE A 111 21.17 -5.64 7.21
N LYS A 112 22.31 -4.94 7.18
CA LYS A 112 22.40 -3.55 6.73
C LYS A 112 22.10 -3.44 5.24
N ASP A 113 22.60 -4.38 4.45
CA ASP A 113 22.35 -4.42 3.00
C ASP A 113 20.90 -4.81 2.70
N VAL A 114 20.31 -5.73 3.47
CA VAL A 114 18.86 -6.03 3.40
C VAL A 114 18.03 -4.78 3.67
N ARG A 115 18.36 -3.99 4.70
CA ARG A 115 17.67 -2.72 5.01
C ARG A 115 17.82 -1.70 3.89
N ARG A 116 19.04 -1.55 3.34
CA ARG A 116 19.31 -0.66 2.20
C ARG A 116 18.50 -1.07 0.98
N GLU A 117 18.49 -2.36 0.66
CA GLU A 117 17.72 -2.90 -0.45
C GLU A 117 16.22 -2.70 -0.23
N ARG A 118 15.71 -2.90 1.00
CA ARG A 118 14.31 -2.63 1.34
C ARG A 118 13.93 -1.17 1.08
N VAL A 119 14.72 -0.21 1.55
CA VAL A 119 14.48 1.22 1.26
C VAL A 119 14.48 1.49 -0.24
N LYS A 120 15.47 0.95 -0.97
CA LYS A 120 15.53 1.06 -2.44
C LYS A 120 14.26 0.52 -3.10
N ARG A 121 13.79 -0.66 -2.68
CA ARG A 121 12.54 -1.28 -3.16
C ARG A 121 11.33 -0.39 -2.85
N LEU A 122 11.21 0.15 -1.64
CA LEU A 122 10.08 1.01 -1.27
C LEU A 122 10.03 2.35 -2.02
N ASN A 123 11.15 2.81 -2.59
CA ASN A 123 11.21 3.97 -3.48
C ASN A 123 10.92 3.64 -4.96
N GLN A 124 10.75 2.38 -5.33
CA GLN A 124 10.53 1.94 -6.71
C GLN A 124 9.08 1.49 -6.92
N LEU A 125 8.37 2.10 -7.88
CA LEU A 125 6.98 1.75 -8.19
C LEU A 125 6.78 0.25 -8.40
N SER A 126 7.66 -0.39 -9.19
CA SER A 126 7.60 -1.83 -9.47
C SER A 126 7.59 -2.68 -8.20
N TRP A 127 8.39 -2.32 -7.20
CA TRP A 127 8.45 -3.02 -5.93
C TRP A 127 7.30 -2.65 -5.00
N GLN A 128 6.86 -1.39 -4.98
CA GLN A 128 5.66 -1.00 -4.23
C GLN A 128 4.43 -1.81 -4.69
N LEU A 129 4.27 -2.04 -6.00
CA LEU A 129 3.22 -2.90 -6.55
C LEU A 129 3.37 -4.35 -6.10
N ARG A 130 4.60 -4.88 -6.06
CA ARG A 130 4.89 -6.23 -5.55
C ARG A 130 4.52 -6.38 -4.07
N TYR A 131 4.83 -5.39 -3.23
CA TYR A 131 4.41 -5.38 -1.83
C TYR A 131 2.90 -5.27 -1.68
N LEU A 132 2.23 -4.46 -2.50
CA LEU A 132 0.77 -4.31 -2.47
C LEU A 132 0.07 -5.61 -2.87
N TYR A 133 0.57 -6.30 -3.89
CA TYR A 133 0.05 -7.62 -4.28
C TYR A 133 0.35 -8.70 -3.24
N THR A 134 1.53 -8.68 -2.62
CA THR A 134 1.84 -9.58 -1.50
C THR A 134 0.90 -9.34 -0.32
N LEU A 135 0.58 -8.07 -0.01
CA LEU A 135 -0.39 -7.72 1.02
C LEU A 135 -1.79 -8.27 0.69
N TYR A 136 -2.23 -8.13 -0.56
CA TYR A 136 -3.50 -8.71 -1.01
C TYR A 136 -3.55 -10.23 -0.78
N GLN A 137 -2.49 -10.95 -1.15
CA GLN A 137 -2.39 -12.39 -0.92
C GLN A 137 -2.37 -12.73 0.58
N ALA A 138 -1.62 -11.98 1.38
CA ALA A 138 -1.56 -12.15 2.83
C ALA A 138 -2.92 -11.94 3.51
N LEU A 139 -3.68 -10.93 3.08
CA LEU A 139 -5.02 -10.66 3.59
C LEU A 139 -6.04 -11.73 3.17
N ASN A 140 -5.96 -12.22 1.94
CA ASN A 140 -6.78 -13.35 1.49
C ASN A 140 -6.51 -14.61 2.32
N TYR A 141 -5.24 -14.92 2.59
CA TYR A 141 -4.89 -16.05 3.44
C TYR A 141 -5.39 -15.86 4.88
N ARG A 142 -5.06 -14.72 5.49
CA ARG A 142 -5.37 -14.40 6.89
C ARG A 142 -6.87 -14.38 7.19
N TYR A 143 -7.67 -13.93 6.23
CA TYR A 143 -9.12 -13.77 6.37
C TYR A 143 -9.90 -14.67 5.41
N SER A 144 -9.35 -15.85 5.08
CA SER A 144 -9.97 -16.82 4.17
C SER A 144 -11.36 -17.29 4.63
N GLN A 145 -11.59 -17.34 5.95
CA GLN A 145 -12.87 -17.71 6.55
C GLN A 145 -13.85 -16.52 6.71
N GLN A 146 -13.41 -15.30 6.41
CA GLN A 146 -14.25 -14.12 6.55
C GLN A 146 -15.17 -13.98 5.33
N LYS A 147 -16.48 -13.99 5.58
CA LYS A 147 -17.48 -13.74 4.54
C LYS A 147 -17.61 -12.24 4.30
N PHE A 148 -17.36 -11.83 3.06
CA PHE A 148 -17.63 -10.48 2.59
C PHE A 148 -18.90 -10.47 1.76
N SER A 149 -19.80 -9.54 2.05
CA SER A 149 -21.08 -9.39 1.32
C SER A 149 -20.91 -8.91 -0.13
N SER A 150 -19.74 -8.36 -0.49
CA SER A 150 -19.42 -7.91 -1.84
C SER A 150 -17.92 -7.65 -2.00
N ASN A 151 -17.45 -7.52 -3.25
CA ASN A 151 -16.10 -7.04 -3.54
C ASN A 151 -15.86 -5.63 -3.00
N ALA A 152 -16.88 -4.76 -2.99
CA ALA A 152 -16.78 -3.43 -2.39
C ALA A 152 -16.53 -3.49 -0.88
N HIS A 153 -17.21 -4.39 -0.16
CA HIS A 153 -16.97 -4.62 1.26
C HIS A 153 -15.55 -5.17 1.50
N LYS A 154 -15.13 -6.18 0.73
CA LYS A 154 -13.78 -6.75 0.81
C LYS A 154 -12.69 -5.70 0.55
N LEU A 155 -12.87 -4.87 -0.48
CA LEU A 155 -11.93 -3.80 -0.82
C LEU A 155 -11.80 -2.79 0.32
N ARG A 156 -12.92 -2.34 0.90
CA ARG A 156 -12.88 -1.40 2.02
C ARG A 156 -12.15 -1.99 3.22
N PHE A 157 -12.37 -3.28 3.52
CA PHE A 157 -11.64 -3.97 4.58
C PHE A 157 -10.13 -4.05 4.28
N PHE A 158 -9.74 -4.41 3.06
CA PHE A 158 -8.34 -4.56 2.67
C PHE A 158 -7.61 -3.20 2.64
N ALA A 159 -8.27 -2.16 2.14
CA ALA A 159 -7.77 -0.78 2.18
C ALA A 159 -7.62 -0.27 3.64
N ALA A 160 -8.57 -0.60 4.52
CA ALA A 160 -8.43 -0.29 5.94
C ALA A 160 -7.25 -1.03 6.59
N ALA A 161 -7.04 -2.30 6.22
CA ALA A 161 -5.91 -3.08 6.71
C ALA A 161 -4.56 -2.50 6.27
N TYR A 162 -4.48 -1.96 5.04
CA TYR A 162 -3.30 -1.25 4.55
C TYR A 162 -3.06 0.05 5.34
N ASN A 163 -4.11 0.86 5.54
CA ASN A 163 -4.00 2.15 6.21
C ASN A 163 -3.76 2.05 7.74
N TYR A 164 -4.31 1.02 8.40
CA TYR A 164 -4.24 0.85 9.86
C TYR A 164 -3.18 -0.15 10.32
N GLY A 165 -2.96 -1.23 9.57
CA GLY A 165 -2.04 -2.31 9.90
C GLY A 165 -2.67 -3.69 9.74
N PHE A 166 -2.11 -4.50 8.83
CA PHE A 166 -2.73 -5.74 8.33
C PHE A 166 -2.73 -6.92 9.32
N LEU A 167 -1.91 -6.86 10.37
CA LEU A 167 -1.92 -7.86 11.44
C LEU A 167 -3.02 -7.61 12.50
N SER A 168 -3.79 -6.53 12.38
CA SER A 168 -4.85 -6.20 13.32
C SER A 168 -5.95 -7.26 13.36
N LYS A 169 -6.72 -7.32 14.47
CA LYS A 169 -7.89 -8.20 14.55
C LYS A 169 -8.96 -7.73 13.56
N SER A 170 -9.72 -8.67 12.97
CA SER A 170 -10.76 -8.37 11.97
C SER A 170 -11.74 -7.27 12.45
N LYS A 171 -12.22 -7.35 13.70
CA LYS A 171 -13.09 -6.33 14.30
C LYS A 171 -12.50 -4.91 14.25
N LYS A 172 -11.19 -4.76 14.51
CA LYS A 172 -10.52 -3.44 14.45
C LYS A 172 -10.43 -2.92 13.02
N ILE A 173 -10.08 -3.79 12.06
CA ILE A 173 -10.03 -3.42 10.64
C ILE A 173 -11.42 -3.01 10.16
N GLN A 174 -12.46 -3.77 10.53
CA GLN A 174 -13.85 -3.45 10.18
C GLN A 174 -14.27 -2.09 10.73
N GLN A 175 -13.95 -1.78 11.99
CA GLN A 175 -14.21 -0.46 12.57
C GLN A 175 -13.47 0.65 11.81
N TRP A 176 -12.22 0.39 11.44
CA TRP A 176 -11.41 1.36 10.70
C TRP A 176 -11.97 1.71 9.32
N THR A 177 -12.80 0.85 8.72
CA THR A 177 -13.49 1.16 7.45
C THR A 177 -14.38 2.39 7.50
N GLN A 178 -14.81 2.85 8.69
CA GLN A 178 -15.68 4.01 8.86
C GLN A 178 -14.93 5.27 9.32
N VAL A 179 -13.63 5.17 9.64
CA VAL A 179 -12.87 6.26 10.25
C VAL A 179 -12.46 7.30 9.19
N LYS A 180 -12.75 8.58 9.47
CA LYS A 180 -12.25 9.73 8.70
C LYS A 180 -10.92 10.19 9.30
N ALA A 181 -9.84 9.49 8.96
CA ALA A 181 -8.48 9.75 9.45
C ALA A 181 -7.51 10.22 8.35
N PHE A 182 -7.97 10.39 7.10
CA PHE A 182 -7.10 10.68 5.96
C PHE A 182 -7.19 12.16 5.56
N PRO A 183 -6.08 12.85 5.20
CA PRO A 183 -4.72 12.32 5.02
C PRO A 183 -3.80 12.46 6.24
N HIS A 184 -4.22 13.21 7.27
CA HIS A 184 -3.35 13.68 8.35
C HIS A 184 -3.38 12.84 9.64
N GLY A 185 -4.26 11.85 9.72
CA GLY A 185 -4.44 11.01 10.92
C GLY A 185 -5.57 11.49 11.82
N ARG A 186 -6.04 10.59 12.70
CA ARG A 186 -7.26 10.76 13.51
C ARG A 186 -7.30 12.02 14.40
N ASN A 187 -6.13 12.53 14.80
CA ASN A 187 -6.04 13.63 15.76
C ASN A 187 -5.89 15.01 15.09
N HIS A 188 -5.87 15.07 13.76
CA HIS A 188 -5.72 16.34 13.04
C HIS A 188 -7.04 17.14 13.03
N ILE A 189 -6.96 18.42 13.38
CA ILE A 189 -8.08 19.36 13.31
C ILE A 189 -8.14 19.91 11.89
N GLY A 190 -9.15 19.52 11.13
CA GLY A 190 -9.30 19.93 9.74
C GLY A 190 -10.19 18.98 8.93
N LYS A 191 -10.31 19.23 7.62
CA LYS A 191 -11.10 18.39 6.72
C LYS A 191 -10.42 17.02 6.57
N GLN A 192 -11.11 15.98 7.02
CA GLN A 192 -10.67 14.60 6.88
C GLN A 192 -11.64 13.75 6.07
N HIS A 193 -11.06 12.75 5.41
CA HIS A 193 -11.74 11.83 4.52
C HIS A 193 -11.58 10.40 5.01
N ASN A 194 -12.47 9.53 4.53
CA ASN A 194 -12.39 8.10 4.80
C ASN A 194 -11.53 7.44 3.72
N TYR A 195 -10.40 6.86 4.14
CA TYR A 195 -9.44 6.18 3.25
C TYR A 195 -10.13 5.15 2.34
N THR A 196 -11.02 4.35 2.92
CA THR A 196 -11.65 3.22 2.22
C THR A 196 -12.70 3.66 1.21
N ILE A 197 -13.30 4.84 1.40
CA ILE A 197 -14.25 5.41 0.44
C ILE A 197 -13.50 5.94 -0.79
N ILE A 198 -12.35 6.57 -0.59
CA ILE A 198 -11.48 6.99 -1.70
C ILE A 198 -11.02 5.77 -2.52
N ALA A 199 -10.56 4.71 -1.84
CA ALA A 199 -10.18 3.46 -2.50
C ALA A 199 -11.34 2.85 -3.31
N LEU A 200 -12.55 2.83 -2.74
CA LEU A 200 -13.73 2.30 -3.42
C LEU A 200 -14.15 3.15 -4.63
N ASP A 201 -14.06 4.48 -4.53
CA ASP A 201 -14.37 5.39 -5.63
C ASP A 201 -13.43 5.13 -6.82
N PHE A 202 -12.12 5.11 -6.59
CA PHE A 202 -11.13 4.81 -7.62
C PHE A 202 -11.35 3.42 -8.25
N PHE A 203 -11.65 2.41 -7.43
CA PHE A 203 -11.95 1.06 -7.93
C PHE A 203 -13.14 1.03 -8.89
N LYS A 204 -14.23 1.73 -8.55
CA LYS A 204 -15.46 1.75 -9.33
C LYS A 204 -15.30 2.47 -10.67
N TYR A 205 -14.54 3.56 -10.69
CA TYR A 205 -14.59 4.49 -11.83
C TYR A 205 -13.32 4.49 -12.68
N GLU A 206 -12.15 4.13 -12.15
CA GLU A 206 -10.87 4.34 -12.84
C GLU A 206 -9.98 3.10 -12.90
N ALA A 207 -9.90 2.31 -11.83
CA ALA A 207 -8.91 1.23 -11.69
C ALA A 207 -8.93 0.23 -12.86
N LEU A 208 -10.12 -0.18 -13.30
CA LEU A 208 -10.25 -1.15 -14.38
C LEU A 208 -9.76 -0.61 -15.73
N LYS A 209 -9.86 0.70 -15.98
CA LYS A 209 -9.37 1.32 -17.22
C LYS A 209 -7.84 1.21 -17.32
N LEU A 210 -7.16 1.32 -16.18
CA LEU A 210 -5.70 1.21 -16.07
C LEU A 210 -5.21 -0.23 -16.24
N THR A 211 -5.97 -1.20 -15.72
CA THR A 211 -5.55 -2.61 -15.62
C THR A 211 -6.11 -3.52 -16.71
N LYS A 212 -7.06 -3.05 -17.53
CA LYS A 212 -7.43 -3.73 -18.78
C LYS A 212 -6.20 -3.92 -19.66
N GLN A 213 -6.04 -5.12 -20.20
CA GLN A 213 -4.98 -5.42 -21.16
C GLN A 213 -5.26 -4.69 -22.48
#